data_AF-A0A212TJN8-F1
#
_entry.id   AF-A0A212TJN8-F1
#
_cell.length_a   1.000
_cell.length_b   1.000
_cell.length_c   1.000
_cell.angle_alpha   90.00
_cell.angle_beta   90.00
_cell.angle_gamma   90.00
#
_symmetry.space_group_name_H-M   'P 1'
#
loop_
_entity.id
_entity.type
_entity.pdbx_description
1 polymer ?
#
loop_
_entity_poly.entity_id
_entity_poly.type
_entity_poly.pdbx_seq_one_letter_code
_entity_poly.pdbx_strand_id
1 'polypeptide(L)'
;MADKPSKPVSASAIEKHVYKVFPNDMNSHDTVFGGMIMAKCDRLALVVAERHSAHVCVTAAVDSIHFRAPAKGNDTLLFSLSLNRSWGSSMEIGAKVEAENSYTGDTRHILSAFFTFVALDEHDSPVEVPDVITETCEQQRRYNNAQIRREGRLATRKQLSSADGQSPD
;
A
#
# COMPACT_ATOMS: atom_id res chain seq x y z
N MET A 1 8.76 16.86 26.04
CA MET A 1 8.66 16.00 24.85
C MET A 1 7.55 16.60 24.02
N ALA A 2 7.84 17.02 22.79
CA ALA A 2 6.78 17.53 21.91
C ALA A 2 5.84 16.36 21.60
N ASP A 3 4.53 16.58 21.69
CA ASP A 3 3.55 15.55 21.31
C ASP A 3 3.77 15.13 19.87
N LYS A 4 3.74 13.82 19.63
CA LYS A 4 3.87 13.25 18.30
C LYS A 4 2.73 13.77 17.42
N PRO A 5 3.01 14.39 16.26
CA PRO A 5 1.96 14.90 15.40
C PRO A 5 1.05 13.76 14.94
N SER A 6 -0.23 14.05 14.77
CA SER A 6 -1.22 13.10 14.27
C SER A 6 -1.91 13.68 13.03
N LYS A 7 -2.21 12.84 12.03
CA LYS A 7 -2.86 13.23 10.78
C LYS A 7 -4.05 12.33 10.48
N PRO A 8 -5.18 12.84 9.98
CA PRO A 8 -6.28 11.99 9.51
C PRO A 8 -5.86 11.21 8.26
N VAL A 9 -6.48 10.04 8.04
CA VAL A 9 -6.24 9.21 6.84
C VAL A 9 -6.39 10.02 5.54
N SER A 10 -7.35 10.95 5.51
CA SER A 10 -7.63 11.82 4.36
C SER A 10 -6.50 12.79 4.00
N ALA A 11 -5.59 13.10 4.93
CA ALA A 11 -4.49 14.04 4.70
C ALA A 11 -3.45 13.55 3.67
N SER A 12 -3.34 12.22 3.48
CA SER A 12 -2.37 11.61 2.58
C SER A 12 -3.00 10.69 1.52
N ALA A 13 -4.30 10.38 1.65
CA ALA A 13 -4.99 9.44 0.78
C ALA A 13 -4.98 9.86 -0.70
N ILE A 14 -5.05 8.85 -1.57
CA ILE A 14 -5.30 8.98 -3.00
C ILE A 14 -6.63 8.30 -3.30
N GLU A 15 -7.57 9.04 -3.85
CA GLU A 15 -8.89 8.52 -4.23
C GLU A 15 -8.98 8.45 -5.76
N LYS A 16 -9.29 7.25 -6.26
CA LYS A 16 -9.59 6.99 -7.68
C LYS A 16 -8.58 7.61 -8.67
N HIS A 17 -7.27 7.45 -8.42
CA HIS A 17 -6.27 7.81 -9.41
C HIS A 17 -6.50 6.98 -10.69
N VAL A 18 -6.76 7.68 -11.80
CA VAL A 18 -7.22 7.09 -13.05
C VAL A 18 -6.03 6.67 -13.91
N TYR A 19 -6.08 5.45 -14.44
CA TYR A 19 -5.15 4.97 -15.44
C TYR A 19 -5.89 4.22 -16.55
N LYS A 20 -5.75 4.69 -17.80
CA LYS A 20 -6.30 4.00 -18.96
C LYS A 20 -5.38 2.86 -19.39
N VAL A 21 -5.94 1.67 -19.55
CA VAL A 21 -5.23 0.51 -20.10
C VAL A 21 -5.02 0.70 -21.60
N PHE A 22 -3.80 0.42 -22.06
CA PHE A 22 -3.41 0.36 -23.46
C PHE A 22 -2.85 -1.02 -23.83
N PRO A 23 -2.70 -1.35 -25.13
CA PRO A 23 -2.21 -2.66 -25.56
C PRO A 23 -0.88 -3.10 -24.92
N ASN A 24 0.06 -2.16 -24.70
CA ASN A 24 1.35 -2.46 -24.08
C ASN A 24 1.26 -2.83 -22.58
N ASP A 25 0.09 -2.64 -21.95
CA ASP A 25 -0.14 -3.06 -20.58
C ASP A 25 -0.58 -4.53 -20.46
N MET A 26 -0.86 -5.21 -21.59
CA MET A 26 -1.45 -6.54 -21.59
C MET A 26 -0.43 -7.66 -21.79
N ASN A 27 -0.77 -8.85 -21.30
CA ASN A 27 -0.06 -10.10 -21.57
C ASN A 27 -0.67 -10.84 -22.77
N SER A 28 -0.12 -12.01 -23.10
CA SER A 28 -0.56 -12.88 -24.20
C SER A 28 -1.99 -13.43 -24.08
N HIS A 29 -2.70 -13.15 -22.99
CA HIS A 29 -4.07 -13.56 -22.72
C HIS A 29 -5.04 -12.37 -22.68
N ASP A 30 -4.69 -11.23 -23.28
CA ASP A 30 -5.53 -10.02 -23.36
C ASP A 30 -6.01 -9.50 -21.99
N THR A 31 -5.21 -9.75 -20.96
CA THR A 31 -5.40 -9.22 -19.61
C THR A 31 -4.22 -8.38 -19.20
N VAL A 32 -4.47 -7.38 -18.37
CA VAL A 32 -3.45 -6.47 -17.88
C VAL A 32 -2.39 -7.23 -17.10
N PHE A 33 -1.12 -6.95 -17.38
CA PHE A 33 0.02 -7.55 -16.70
C PHE A 33 0.00 -7.19 -15.21
N GLY A 34 -0.03 -8.21 -14.35
CA GLY A 34 -0.07 -8.01 -12.90
C GLY A 34 1.09 -7.16 -12.40
N GLY A 35 2.29 -7.35 -12.94
CA GLY A 35 3.48 -6.55 -12.59
C GLY A 35 3.32 -5.06 -12.88
N MET A 36 2.57 -4.69 -13.91
CA MET A 36 2.29 -3.28 -14.21
C MET A 36 1.39 -2.67 -13.13
N ILE A 37 0.32 -3.38 -12.73
CA ILE A 37 -0.58 -2.92 -11.66
C ILE A 37 0.19 -2.79 -10.35
N MET A 38 1.04 -3.77 -10.02
CA MET A 38 1.86 -3.74 -8.80
C MET A 38 2.84 -2.56 -8.80
N ALA A 39 3.52 -2.29 -9.93
CA ALA A 39 4.43 -1.15 -10.05
C ALA A 39 3.71 0.19 -9.87
N LYS A 40 2.46 0.32 -10.32
CA LYS A 40 1.65 1.52 -10.07
C LYS A 40 1.20 1.63 -8.63
N CYS A 41 0.76 0.53 -8.01
CA CYS A 41 0.42 0.51 -6.60
C CYS A 41 1.58 0.96 -5.72
N ASP A 42 2.79 0.44 -5.95
CA ASP A 42 3.99 0.80 -5.19
C ASP A 42 4.31 2.30 -5.30
N ARG A 43 4.35 2.85 -6.52
CA ARG A 43 4.58 4.29 -6.74
C ARG A 43 3.53 5.19 -6.09
N LEU A 44 2.26 4.82 -6.19
CA LEU A 44 1.18 5.59 -5.55
C LEU A 44 1.21 5.44 -4.02
N ALA A 45 1.59 4.26 -3.51
CA ALA A 45 1.72 4.03 -2.08
C ALA A 45 2.89 4.83 -1.49
N LEU A 46 3.99 4.96 -2.23
CA LEU A 46 5.11 5.83 -1.89
C LEU A 46 4.63 7.29 -1.74
N VAL A 47 3.84 7.81 -2.68
CA VAL A 47 3.27 9.16 -2.58
C VAL A 47 2.41 9.33 -1.31
N VAL A 48 1.62 8.32 -0.93
CA VAL A 48 0.85 8.35 0.32
C VAL A 48 1.79 8.39 1.53
N ALA A 49 2.84 7.56 1.54
CA ALA A 49 3.83 7.50 2.60
C ALA A 49 4.53 8.85 2.78
N GLU A 50 5.05 9.44 1.70
CA GLU A 50 5.77 10.72 1.71
C GLU A 50 4.85 11.88 2.13
N ARG A 51 3.60 11.92 1.68
CA ARG A 51 2.62 12.93 2.14
C ARG A 51 2.35 12.82 3.64
N HIS A 52 2.29 11.60 4.15
CA HIS A 52 2.03 11.36 5.57
C HIS A 52 3.24 11.67 6.44
N SER A 53 4.42 11.20 6.08
CA SER A 53 5.65 11.39 6.87
C SER A 53 6.30 12.74 6.67
N ALA A 54 6.12 13.38 5.51
CA ALA A 54 6.92 14.51 5.02
C ALA A 54 8.42 14.20 4.88
N HIS A 55 8.77 12.94 4.62
CA HIS A 55 10.14 12.44 4.49
C HIS A 55 10.27 11.51 3.29
N VAL A 56 11.51 11.30 2.82
CA VAL A 56 11.84 10.24 1.87
C VAL A 56 11.44 8.91 2.47
N CYS A 57 10.81 8.04 1.66
CA CYS A 57 10.35 6.74 2.11
C CYS A 57 10.84 5.63 1.19
N VAL A 58 11.10 4.46 1.77
CA VAL A 58 11.50 3.26 1.04
C VAL A 58 10.51 2.12 1.26
N THR A 59 10.27 1.32 0.23
CA THR A 59 9.42 0.12 0.33
C THR A 59 10.18 -0.97 1.09
N ALA A 60 9.78 -1.23 2.33
CA ALA A 60 10.43 -2.22 3.20
C ALA A 60 9.85 -3.63 3.04
N ALA A 61 8.56 -3.73 2.70
CA ALA A 61 7.91 -5.01 2.43
C ALA A 61 6.61 -4.81 1.65
N VAL A 62 6.18 -5.88 0.98
CA VAL A 62 4.79 -6.03 0.53
C VAL A 62 4.22 -7.24 1.23
N ASP A 63 3.24 -7.02 2.12
CA ASP A 63 2.72 -8.07 3.01
C ASP A 63 1.89 -9.09 2.23
N SER A 64 0.93 -8.61 1.45
CA SER A 64 0.18 -9.44 0.53
C SER A 64 -0.35 -8.66 -0.65
N ILE A 65 -0.52 -9.37 -1.77
CA ILE A 65 -1.19 -8.90 -2.98
C ILE A 65 -2.20 -9.97 -3.38
N HIS A 66 -3.44 -9.55 -3.60
CA HIS A 66 -4.53 -10.44 -3.99
C HIS A 66 -5.16 -9.93 -5.29
N PHE A 67 -4.88 -10.63 -6.39
CA PHE A 67 -5.59 -10.46 -7.66
C PHE A 67 -6.93 -11.21 -7.59
N ARG A 68 -8.03 -10.45 -7.55
CA ARG A 68 -9.41 -10.95 -7.36
C ARG A 68 -10.15 -11.18 -8.67
N ALA A 69 -9.82 -10.39 -9.69
CA ALA A 69 -10.42 -10.46 -11.02
C ALA A 69 -9.45 -9.86 -12.06
N PRO A 70 -9.54 -10.26 -13.34
CA PRO A 70 -8.72 -9.69 -14.39
C PRO A 70 -9.18 -8.28 -14.77
N ALA A 71 -8.23 -7.45 -15.23
CA ALA A 71 -8.50 -6.25 -16.01
C ALA A 71 -8.22 -6.51 -17.49
N LYS A 72 -9.00 -5.90 -18.38
CA LYS A 72 -8.96 -6.11 -19.84
C LYS A 72 -8.56 -4.82 -20.58
N GLY A 73 -8.21 -4.95 -21.86
CA GLY A 73 -7.68 -3.85 -22.71
C GLY A 73 -8.52 -2.57 -22.84
N ASN A 74 -9.79 -2.58 -22.44
CA ASN A 74 -10.67 -1.40 -22.45
C ASN A 74 -11.01 -0.87 -21.06
N ASP A 75 -10.59 -1.57 -20.00
CA ASP A 75 -10.87 -1.12 -18.65
C ASP A 75 -10.09 0.16 -18.34
N THR A 76 -10.67 0.98 -17.48
CA THR A 76 -10.03 2.10 -16.80
C THR A 76 -9.73 1.65 -15.38
N LEU A 77 -8.47 1.70 -14.97
CA LEU A 77 -8.08 1.33 -13.61
C LEU A 77 -8.22 2.53 -12.67
N LEU A 78 -8.86 2.30 -11.54
CA LEU A 78 -9.04 3.28 -10.47
C LEU A 78 -8.27 2.81 -9.24
N PHE A 79 -7.20 3.52 -8.92
CA PHE A 79 -6.34 3.22 -7.78
C PHE A 79 -6.77 4.08 -6.59
N SER A 80 -7.19 3.43 -5.50
CA SER A 80 -7.46 4.10 -4.22
C SER A 80 -6.50 3.57 -3.16
N LEU A 81 -5.74 4.47 -2.55
CA LEU A 81 -4.71 4.14 -1.58
C LEU A 81 -4.83 5.04 -0.35
N SER A 82 -4.61 4.47 0.82
CA SER A 82 -4.55 5.26 2.04
C SER A 82 -3.68 4.58 3.09
N LEU A 83 -3.16 5.39 4.01
CA LEU A 83 -2.54 4.85 5.21
C LEU A 83 -3.57 4.03 6.00
N ASN A 84 -3.20 2.82 6.39
CA ASN A 84 -4.00 1.99 7.29
C ASN A 84 -3.51 2.16 8.73
N ARG A 85 -2.20 2.23 8.93
CA ARG A 85 -1.57 2.39 10.25
C ARG A 85 -0.15 2.96 10.11
N SER A 86 0.26 3.78 11.06
CA SER A 86 1.66 4.14 11.30
C SER A 86 2.12 3.62 12.66
N TRP A 87 3.44 3.50 12.82
CA TRP A 87 4.09 3.14 14.07
C TRP A 87 5.23 4.14 14.35
N GLY A 88 6.44 3.67 14.69
CA GLY A 88 7.62 4.53 14.85
C GLY A 88 8.02 5.16 13.52
N SER A 89 8.89 4.51 12.76
CA SER A 89 9.31 4.97 11.43
C SER A 89 8.57 4.30 10.27
N SER A 90 7.74 3.30 10.56
CA SER A 90 7.08 2.49 9.55
C SER A 90 5.59 2.79 9.39
N MET A 91 5.10 2.55 8.19
CA MET A 91 3.74 2.84 7.75
C MET A 91 3.21 1.71 6.89
N GLU A 92 1.99 1.24 7.14
CA GLU A 92 1.27 0.34 6.24
C GLU A 92 0.28 1.13 5.40
N ILE A 93 0.43 1.05 4.07
CA ILE A 93 -0.47 1.65 3.09
C ILE A 93 -1.26 0.53 2.41
N GLY A 94 -2.58 0.63 2.45
CA GLY A 94 -3.48 -0.27 1.72
C GLY A 94 -3.78 0.28 0.33
N ALA A 95 -3.76 -0.59 -0.67
CA ALA A 95 -4.18 -0.29 -2.03
C ALA A 95 -5.41 -1.13 -2.42
N LYS A 96 -6.41 -0.47 -2.99
CA LYS A 96 -7.57 -1.07 -3.68
C LYS A 96 -7.54 -0.60 -5.13
N VAL A 97 -7.57 -1.55 -6.06
CA VAL A 97 -7.68 -1.24 -7.49
C VAL A 97 -8.98 -1.79 -8.02
N GLU A 98 -9.70 -0.93 -8.74
CA GLU A 98 -10.94 -1.29 -9.44
C GLU A 98 -10.72 -1.17 -10.94
N ALA A 99 -11.28 -2.09 -11.71
CA ALA A 99 -11.41 -1.97 -13.15
C ALA A 99 -12.82 -1.47 -13.47
N GLU A 100 -12.90 -0.36 -14.16
CA GLU A 100 -14.13 0.26 -14.63
C GLU A 100 -14.28 0.07 -16.14
N ASN A 101 -15.45 -0.37 -16.59
CA ASN A 101 -15.83 -0.19 -17.98
C ASN A 101 -16.45 1.21 -18.14
N SER A 102 -15.70 2.16 -18.69
CA SER A 102 -16.14 3.55 -18.80
C SER A 102 -17.34 3.78 -19.73
N TYR A 103 -17.77 2.78 -20.52
CA TYR A 103 -18.97 2.87 -21.35
C TYR A 103 -20.24 2.43 -20.62
N THR A 104 -20.13 1.45 -19.71
CA THR A 104 -21.28 0.92 -18.96
C THR A 104 -21.35 1.44 -17.53
N GLY A 105 -20.23 1.95 -16.99
CA GLY A 105 -20.10 2.33 -15.59
C GLY A 105 -19.86 1.15 -14.65
N ASP A 106 -19.79 -0.09 -15.16
CA ASP A 106 -19.57 -1.26 -14.33
C ASP A 106 -18.18 -1.24 -13.72
N THR A 107 -18.11 -1.44 -12.40
CA THR A 107 -16.84 -1.49 -11.66
C THR A 107 -16.63 -2.85 -11.03
N ARG A 108 -15.37 -3.30 -11.02
CA ARG A 108 -14.96 -4.58 -10.44
C ARG A 108 -13.74 -4.38 -9.55
N HIS A 109 -13.78 -4.87 -8.32
CA HIS A 109 -12.60 -4.90 -7.46
C HIS A 109 -11.62 -5.98 -7.95
N ILE A 110 -10.50 -5.54 -8.53
CA ILE A 110 -9.52 -6.45 -9.15
C ILE A 110 -8.33 -6.74 -8.25
N LEU A 111 -7.94 -5.82 -7.36
CA LEU A 111 -6.75 -6.01 -6.54
C LEU A 111 -6.87 -5.37 -5.15
N SER A 112 -6.38 -6.09 -4.14
CA SER A 112 -6.01 -5.54 -2.84
C SER A 112 -4.54 -5.80 -2.56
N ALA A 113 -3.82 -4.81 -2.06
CA ALA A 113 -2.43 -4.97 -1.63
C ALA A 113 -2.13 -4.16 -0.38
N PHE A 114 -1.11 -4.56 0.37
CA PHE A 114 -0.65 -3.89 1.58
C PHE A 114 0.87 -3.73 1.52
N PHE A 115 1.32 -2.48 1.53
CA PHE A 115 2.72 -2.10 1.43
C PHE A 115 3.18 -1.56 2.76
N THR A 116 4.36 -1.98 3.22
CA THR A 116 5.05 -1.39 4.35
C THR A 116 6.16 -0.48 3.85
N PHE A 117 6.09 0.79 4.22
CA PHE A 117 7.13 1.79 3.98
C PHE A 117 7.84 2.15 5.28
N VAL A 118 9.10 2.58 5.17
CA VAL A 118 9.88 3.19 6.25
C VAL A 118 10.31 4.58 5.81
N ALA A 119 10.07 5.58 6.65
CA ALA A 119 10.55 6.94 6.43
C ALA A 119 11.99 7.09 6.89
N LEU A 120 12.78 7.85 6.15
CA LEU A 120 14.20 8.10 6.40
C LEU A 120 14.48 9.61 6.54
N ASP A 121 15.45 9.96 7.37
CA ASP A 121 16.02 11.31 7.45
C ASP A 121 17.08 11.56 6.35
N GLU A 122 17.73 12.73 6.38
CA GLU A 122 18.82 13.10 5.46
C GLU A 122 20.08 12.21 5.54
N HIS A 123 20.17 11.33 6.53
CA HIS A 123 21.28 10.40 6.75
C HIS A 123 20.86 8.94 6.49
N ASP A 124 19.76 8.73 5.75
CA ASP A 124 19.17 7.42 5.46
C ASP A 124 18.82 6.61 6.73
N SER A 125 18.61 7.29 7.87
CA SER A 125 18.26 6.65 9.13
C SER A 125 16.75 6.71 9.39
N PRO A 126 16.13 5.65 9.97
CA PRO A 126 14.69 5.65 10.20
C PRO A 126 14.22 6.78 11.12
N VAL A 127 13.27 7.59 10.63
CA VAL A 127 12.73 8.76 11.35
C VAL A 127 11.29 8.53 11.78
N GLU A 128 10.91 9.09 12.92
CA GLU A 128 9.54 8.96 13.45
C GLU A 128 8.51 9.67 12.55
N VAL A 129 7.39 8.99 12.28
CA VAL A 129 6.32 9.50 11.40
C VAL A 129 5.08 9.86 12.21
N PRO A 130 4.21 10.77 11.74
CA PRO A 130 2.97 11.10 12.44
C PRO A 130 2.06 9.89 12.70
N ASP A 131 1.33 9.90 13.80
CA ASP A 131 0.26 8.92 14.04
C ASP A 131 -0.90 9.14 13.06
N VAL A 132 -1.66 8.08 12.78
CA VAL A 132 -2.84 8.15 11.93
C VAL A 132 -4.12 8.20 12.76
N ILE A 133 -4.98 9.17 12.46
CA ILE A 133 -6.32 9.30 13.04
C ILE A 133 -7.31 8.63 12.09
N THR A 134 -8.02 7.63 12.60
CA THR A 134 -9.13 6.98 11.88
C THR A 134 -10.46 7.63 12.22
N GLU A 135 -11.22 7.99 11.20
CA GLU A 135 -12.48 8.74 11.28
C GLU A 135 -13.71 7.88 10.95
N THR A 136 -13.52 6.71 10.32
CA THR A 136 -14.62 5.82 9.92
C THR A 136 -14.43 4.39 10.41
N CYS A 137 -15.54 3.63 10.52
CA CYS A 137 -15.49 2.21 10.90
C CYS A 137 -14.59 1.38 9.97
N GLU A 138 -14.60 1.68 8.67
CA GLU A 138 -13.74 1.01 7.69
C GLU A 138 -12.25 1.36 7.89
N GLN A 139 -11.93 2.61 8.24
CA GLN A 139 -10.56 2.99 8.59
C GLN A 139 -10.11 2.31 9.89
N GLN A 140 -10.95 2.28 10.93
CA GLN A 140 -10.65 1.58 12.18
C GLN A 140 -10.43 0.07 11.95
N ARG A 141 -11.28 -0.56 11.12
CA ARG A 141 -11.13 -1.97 10.74
C ARG A 141 -9.78 -2.22 10.06
N ARG A 142 -9.39 -1.36 9.11
CA ARG A 142 -8.10 -1.46 8.42
C ARG A 142 -6.92 -1.26 9.37
N TYR A 143 -7.02 -0.31 10.30
CA TYR A 143 -6.02 -0.05 11.34
C TYR A 143 -5.78 -1.26 12.24
N ASN A 144 -6.85 -1.94 12.66
CA ASN A 144 -6.75 -3.15 13.47
C ASN A 144 -6.14 -4.30 12.65
N ASN A 145 -6.59 -4.48 11.40
CA ASN A 145 -6.06 -5.54 10.53
C ASN A 145 -4.58 -5.33 10.16
N ALA A 146 -4.10 -4.08 10.10
CA ALA A 146 -2.70 -3.76 9.84
C ALA A 146 -1.77 -4.28 10.94
N GLN A 147 -2.25 -4.28 12.20
CA GLN A 147 -1.51 -4.86 13.31
C GLN A 147 -1.30 -6.36 13.12
N ILE A 148 -2.38 -7.07 12.79
CA ILE A 148 -2.37 -8.53 12.59
C ILE A 148 -1.39 -8.89 11.46
N ARG A 149 -1.43 -8.15 10.34
CA ARG A 149 -0.50 -8.35 9.22
C ARG A 149 0.96 -8.13 9.64
N ARG A 150 1.23 -7.04 10.35
CA ARG A 150 2.59 -6.74 10.84
C ARG A 150 3.11 -7.84 11.77
N GLU A 151 2.29 -8.29 12.72
CA GLU A 151 2.65 -9.37 13.65
C GLU A 151 2.95 -10.67 12.90
N GLY A 152 2.09 -11.03 11.92
CA GLY A 152 2.32 -12.19 11.05
C GLY A 152 3.67 -12.11 10.33
N ARG A 153 3.98 -10.98 9.68
CA ARG A 153 5.26 -10.79 8.97
C ARG A 153 6.47 -10.89 9.90
N LEU A 154 6.41 -10.28 11.08
CA LEU A 154 7.51 -10.32 12.05
C LEU A 154 7.70 -11.74 12.62
N ALA A 155 6.62 -12.45 12.90
CA ALA A 155 6.67 -13.84 13.34
C ALA A 155 7.32 -14.74 12.29
N THR A 156 6.90 -14.64 11.03
CA THR A 156 7.50 -15.38 9.91
C THR A 156 8.99 -15.05 9.76
N ARG A 157 9.37 -13.77 9.82
CA ARG A 157 10.78 -13.35 9.74
C ARG A 157 11.63 -13.97 10.85
N LYS A 158 11.12 -13.98 12.09
CA LYS A 158 11.83 -14.58 13.23
C LYS A 158 12.01 -16.09 13.07
N GLN A 159 10.98 -16.78 12.56
CA GLN A 159 11.04 -18.22 12.28
C GLN A 159 12.08 -18.54 11.21
N LEU A 160 12.13 -17.76 10.12
CA LEU A 160 13.12 -17.94 9.05
C LEU A 160 14.56 -17.70 9.54
N SER A 161 14.82 -16.58 10.24
CA SER A 161 16.16 -16.30 10.80
C SER A 161 16.61 -17.38 11.80
N SER A 162 15.69 -17.92 12.61
CA SER A 162 16.01 -19.01 13.54
C SER A 162 16.32 -20.32 12.80
N ALA A 163 15.65 -20.58 11.67
CA ALA A 163 15.88 -21.77 10.85
C ALA A 163 17.19 -21.69 10.04
N ASP A 164 17.56 -20.49 9.58
CA ASP A 164 18.76 -20.24 8.78
C ASP A 164 20.04 -20.14 9.63
N GLY A 165 19.94 -20.25 10.96
CA GLY A 165 21.08 -20.23 11.88
C GLY A 165 21.78 -18.87 11.99
N GLN A 166 21.16 -17.80 11.50
CA GLN A 166 21.68 -16.43 11.61
C GLN A 166 20.96 -15.69 12.73
N SER A 167 21.71 -15.35 13.78
CA SER A 167 21.26 -14.42 14.82
C SER A 167 20.83 -13.08 14.18
N PRO A 168 19.73 -12.46 14.64
CA PRO A 168 19.28 -11.20 14.08
C PRO A 168 20.22 -10.06 14.52
N ASP A 169 20.80 -9.36 13.54
CA ASP A 169 21.40 -8.03 13.70
C ASP A 169 20.33 -6.95 13.97
#